data_AF-A0A651FWC6-F1
#
_entry.id   AF-A0A651FWC6-F1
#
_cell.length_a   1.000
_cell.length_b   1.000
_cell.length_c   1.000
_cell.angle_alpha   90.00
_cell.angle_beta   90.00
_cell.angle_gamma   90.00
#
_symmetry.space_group_name_H-M   'P 1'
#
loop_
_entity.id
_entity.type
_entity.pdbx_description
1 polymer ?
#
loop_
_entity_poly.entity_id
_entity_poly.type
_entity_poly.pdbx_seq_one_letter_code
_entity_poly.pdbx_strand_id
1 'polypeptide(L)' 'LTAEGILDFKGTLGVSKEVPVGFKEISLHYDLKTDADEEAIAALLKLTERYCVVYQTLKGGVDITITHSVTS' A
#
# COMPACT_ATOMS: atom_id res chain seq x y z
N LEU A 1 6.46 -10.20 9.01
CA LEU A 1 5.73 -9.49 7.94
C LEU A 1 6.75 -8.91 6.99
N THR A 2 6.64 -9.25 5.72
CA THR A 2 7.41 -8.67 4.62
C THR A 2 6.44 -7.93 3.71
N ALA A 3 6.82 -6.73 3.28
CA ALA A 3 6.08 -5.93 2.31
C ALA A 3 6.99 -5.63 1.13
N GLU A 4 6.54 -5.96 -0.08
CA GLU A 4 7.28 -5.71 -1.32
C GLU A 4 6.41 -4.86 -2.25
N GLY A 5 7.04 -4.01 -3.05
CA GLY A 5 6.36 -3.11 -3.96
C GLY A 5 7.04 -3.05 -5.31
N ILE A 6 6.25 -3.14 -6.38
CA ILE A 6 6.73 -3.02 -7.75
C ILE A 6 6.51 -1.59 -8.23
N LEU A 7 7.57 -0.94 -8.70
CA LEU A 7 7.52 0.40 -9.27
C LEU A 7 8.20 0.44 -10.64
N ASP A 8 7.80 1.42 -11.44
CA ASP A 8 8.52 1.78 -12.66
C ASP A 8 8.88 3.26 -12.61
N PHE A 9 10.16 3.51 -12.33
CA PHE A 9 10.68 4.86 -12.12
C PHE A 9 10.58 5.76 -13.34
N LYS A 10 10.34 5.22 -14.55
CA LYS A 10 10.14 6.06 -15.73
C LYS A 10 8.98 7.03 -15.56
N GLY A 11 7.92 6.62 -14.87
CA GLY A 11 6.81 7.51 -14.52
C GLY A 11 7.25 8.58 -13.53
N THR A 12 7.79 8.16 -12.38
CA THR A 12 8.23 9.06 -11.29
C THR A 12 9.28 10.07 -11.73
N LEU A 13 10.21 9.67 -12.61
CA LEU A 13 11.26 10.52 -13.14
C LEU A 13 10.82 11.32 -14.38
N GLY A 14 9.56 11.20 -14.80
CA GLY A 14 9.02 11.95 -15.95
C GLY A 14 9.59 11.53 -17.32
N VAL A 15 10.21 10.34 -17.40
CA VAL A 15 10.82 9.81 -18.63
C VAL A 15 9.77 9.28 -19.60
N SER A 16 8.67 8.71 -19.09
CA SER A 16 7.56 8.23 -19.91
C SER A 16 6.22 8.63 -19.31
N LYS A 17 5.33 9.19 -20.15
CA LYS A 17 3.97 9.58 -19.77
C LYS A 17 2.98 8.41 -19.72
N GLU A 18 3.34 7.28 -20.32
CA GLU A 18 2.51 6.08 -20.36
C GLU A 18 2.64 5.24 -19.08
N VAL A 19 3.69 5.49 -18.29
CA VAL A 19 3.96 4.78 -17.04
C VAL A 19 3.33 5.57 -15.89
N PRO A 20 2.42 4.96 -15.11
CA PRO A 20 1.82 5.64 -13.95
C PRO A 20 2.88 5.95 -12.90
N VAL A 21 2.76 7.10 -12.25
CA VAL A 21 3.59 7.47 -11.09
C VAL A 21 3.03 6.75 -9.86
N GLY A 22 3.87 5.97 -9.19
CA GLY A 22 3.53 5.26 -7.95
C GLY A 22 3.82 3.76 -8.01
N PHE A 23 3.29 3.04 -7.02
CA PHE A 23 3.35 1.57 -6.99
C PHE A 23 2.39 0.98 -8.04
N LYS A 24 2.88 0.01 -8.80
CA LYS A 24 2.06 -0.82 -9.69
C LYS A 24 1.41 -1.97 -8.92
N GLU A 25 2.15 -2.52 -7.96
CA GLU A 25 1.72 -3.65 -7.13
C GLU A 25 2.38 -3.55 -5.75
N ILE A 26 1.66 -4.01 -4.73
CA ILE A 26 2.18 -4.20 -3.38
C ILE A 26 1.77 -5.61 -2.92
N SER A 27 2.72 -6.40 -2.47
CA SER A 27 2.49 -7.73 -1.91
C SER A 27 2.90 -7.78 -0.44
N LEU A 28 2.07 -8.44 0.38
CA LEU A 28 2.30 -8.60 1.82
C LEU A 28 2.39 -10.09 2.14
N HIS A 29 3.43 -10.48 2.87
CA HIS A 29 3.62 -11.85 3.33
C HIS A 29 3.77 -11.90 4.85
N TYR A 30 2.96 -12.75 5.49
CA TYR A 30 2.94 -12.94 6.94
C TYR A 30 3.54 -14.32 7.28
N ASP A 31 4.78 -14.35 7.77
CA ASP A 31 5.35 -15.53 8.42
C ASP A 31 4.82 -15.59 9.87
N LEU A 32 3.84 -16.46 10.11
CA LEU A 32 3.20 -16.64 11.41
C LEU A 32 3.74 -17.91 12.08
N LYS A 33 4.45 -17.74 13.20
CA LYS A 33 4.87 -18.85 14.06
C LYS A 33 3.91 -18.94 15.23
N THR A 34 2.94 -19.85 15.15
CA THR A 34 1.85 -19.97 16.12
C THR A 34 1.25 -21.37 16.09
N ASP A 35 0.68 -21.79 17.22
CA ASP A 35 -0.10 -23.03 17.35
C ASP A 35 -1.61 -22.78 17.19
N ALA A 36 -2.01 -21.58 16.75
CA ALA A 36 -3.40 -21.22 16.51
C ALA A 36 -4.01 -22.05 15.37
N ASP A 37 -5.31 -22.33 15.48
CA ASP A 37 -6.04 -23.02 14.43
C ASP A 37 -6.30 -22.14 13.20
N GLU A 38 -6.76 -22.77 12.12
CA GLU A 38 -7.03 -22.10 10.84
C GLU A 38 -8.11 -21.01 10.97
N GLU A 39 -9.09 -21.20 11.86
CA GLU A 39 -10.16 -20.23 12.07
C GLU A 39 -9.62 -18.95 12.72
N ALA A 40 -8.78 -19.08 13.74
CA ALA A 40 -8.12 -17.96 14.40
C ALA A 40 -7.18 -17.23 13.43
N ILE A 41 -6.42 -17.95 12.60
CA ILE A 41 -5.54 -17.35 11.57
C ILE A 41 -6.38 -16.61 10.52
N ALA A 42 -7.47 -17.20 10.03
CA ALA A 42 -8.37 -16.55 9.08
C ALA A 42 -9.01 -15.29 9.67
N ALA A 43 -9.42 -15.33 10.94
CA ALA A 43 -9.93 -14.17 11.65
C ALA A 43 -8.87 -13.07 11.78
N LEU A 44 -7.63 -13.41 12.13
CA LEU A 44 -6.51 -12.48 12.21
C LEU A 44 -6.27 -11.76 10.88
N LEU A 45 -6.18 -12.51 9.77
CA LEU A 45 -5.96 -11.93 8.44
C LEU A 45 -7.12 -11.02 8.03
N LYS A 46 -8.36 -11.47 8.24
CA LYS A 46 -9.56 -10.66 7.95
C LYS A 46 -9.60 -9.36 8.73
N LEU A 47 -9.26 -9.40 10.02
CA LEU A 47 -9.20 -8.21 10.87
C LEU A 47 -8.06 -7.29 10.46
N THR A 48 -6.91 -7.86 10.08
CA THR A 48 -5.77 -7.11 9.57
C THR A 48 -6.13 -6.35 8.29
N GLU A 49 -6.75 -7.00 7.31
CA GLU A 49 -7.20 -6.31 6.08
C GLU A 49 -8.24 -5.23 6.38
N ARG A 50 -9.20 -5.52 7.26
CA ARG A 50 -10.30 -4.60 7.58
C ARG A 50 -9.84 -3.35 8.32
N TYR A 51 -8.89 -3.50 9.26
CA TYR A 51 -8.53 -2.44 10.19
C TYR A 51 -7.10 -1.89 9.99
N CYS A 52 -6.32 -2.43 9.06
CA CYS A 52 -5.04 -1.83 8.69
C CYS A 52 -5.27 -0.49 7.97
N VAL A 53 -5.05 0.61 8.69
CA VAL A 53 -5.17 1.98 8.16
C VAL A 53 -4.34 2.18 6.89
N VAL A 54 -3.14 1.59 6.85
CA VAL A 54 -2.26 1.69 5.67
C VAL A 54 -2.88 0.99 4.47
N TYR A 55 -3.34 -0.26 4.62
CA TYR A 55 -4.00 -1.01 3.54
C TYR A 55 -5.26 -0.29 3.05
N GLN A 56 -6.11 0.19 3.95
CA GLN A 56 -7.35 0.88 3.61
C GLN A 56 -7.07 2.21 2.89
N THR A 57 -6.08 2.98 3.35
CA THR A 57 -5.65 4.23 2.70
C THR A 57 -5.10 3.97 1.29
N LEU A 58 -4.25 2.95 1.13
CA LEU A 58 -3.66 2.62 -0.18
C LEU A 58 -4.70 2.10 -1.17
N LYS A 59 -5.66 1.29 -0.72
CA LYS A 59 -6.70 0.71 -1.57
C LYS A 59 -7.82 1.69 -1.92
N GLY A 60 -8.24 2.51 -0.96
CA GLY A 60 -9.34 3.45 -1.13
C GLY A 60 -8.92 4.81 -1.68
N GLY A 61 -7.66 5.20 -1.48
CA GLY A 61 -7.25 6.59 -1.62
C GLY A 61 -7.84 7.46 -0.51
N VAL A 62 -7.25 8.64 -0.33
CA VAL A 62 -7.76 9.69 0.58
C VAL A 62 -7.67 11.02 -0.14
N ASP A 63 -8.52 11.97 0.27
CA ASP A 63 -8.45 13.33 -0.28
C ASP A 63 -7.14 14.00 0.14
N ILE A 64 -6.39 14.49 -0.84
CA ILE A 64 -5.12 15.18 -0.63
C ILE A 64 -5.25 16.59 -1.20
N THR A 65 -5.07 17.60 -0.35
CA THR A 65 -5.05 19.01 -0.78
C THR A 65 -3.61 19.51 -0.79
N ILE A 66 -3.19 20.09 -1.91
CA ILE A 66 -1.88 20.75 -2.05
C ILE A 66 -2.11 22.26 -2.11
N THR A 67 -1.52 22.99 -1.18
CA THR A 67 -1.55 24.46 -1.13
C THR A 67 -0.16 25.02 -1.44
N HIS A 68 -0.10 26.15 -2.12
CA HIS A 68 1.15 26.87 -2.37
C HIS A 68 0.95 28.39 -2.25
N SER A 69 2.04 29.11 -1.98
CA SER A 69 2.10 30.57 -1.99
C SER A 69 3.45 31.00 -2.57
N VAL A 70 3.45 32.04 -3.40
CA VAL A 70 4.67 32.61 -3.97
C VAL A 70 4.79 34.05 -3.52
N THR A 71 5.93 34.40 -2.90
CA THR A 71 6.28 35.77 -2.53
C THR A 71 7.42 36.21 -3.45
N SER A 72 7.25 37.34 -4.13
CA SER A 72 8.30 37.97 -4.95
C SER A 72 9.34 38.70 -4.11
#